data_AF-A0A914QHX4-F1
#
_entry.id   AF-A0A914QHX4-F1
#
_cell.length_a   1.000
_cell.length_b   1.000
_cell.length_c   1.000
_cell.angle_alpha   90.00
_cell.angle_beta   90.00
_cell.angle_gamma   90.00
#
_symmetry.space_group_name_H-M   'P 1'
#
loop_
_entity.id
_entity.type
_entity.pdbx_description
1 polymer ?
#
loop_
_entity_poly.entity_id
_entity_poly.type
_entity_poly.pdbx_seq_one_letter_code
_entity_poly.pdbx_strand_id
1 'polypeptide(L)'
;MDVSGRWHEKLGQWETALQNYETEMSTLENLSETDMLDYKLRQMRCLEQLFQWRKLNEVASEFLSKKSKIDDYSGDREATERKQKILQVAARAAWTAQEWKKMSNITSKLNENTVEGAFLRAVVAVKEDNYPQAINYINKNHMSEHTVQL
;
A
#
# COMPACT_ATOMS: atom_id res chain seq x y z
N MET A 1 -6.08 25.99 -16.88
CA MET A 1 -5.05 25.57 -15.91
C MET A 1 -5.61 24.32 -15.26
N ASP A 2 -5.12 23.17 -15.66
CA ASP A 2 -5.61 21.90 -15.14
C ASP A 2 -5.05 21.70 -13.73
N VAL A 3 -5.91 21.76 -12.71
CA VAL A 3 -5.49 21.59 -11.32
C VAL A 3 -5.34 20.10 -11.08
N SER A 4 -4.13 19.58 -11.34
CA SER A 4 -3.78 18.17 -11.14
C SER A 4 -4.26 17.68 -9.76
N GLY A 5 -4.74 16.43 -9.68
CA GLY A 5 -5.19 15.82 -8.42
C GLY A 5 -4.21 15.98 -7.25
N ARG A 6 -2.91 16.15 -7.54
CA ARG A 6 -1.85 16.42 -6.55
C ARG A 6 -2.05 17.70 -5.75
N TRP A 7 -2.64 18.74 -6.34
CA TRP A 7 -2.94 19.98 -5.63
C TRP A 7 -4.10 19.80 -4.64
N HIS A 8 -5.17 19.14 -5.08
CA HIS A 8 -6.29 18.81 -4.21
C HIS A 8 -5.86 17.91 -3.04
N GLU A 9 -4.98 16.93 -3.30
CA GLU A 9 -4.38 16.07 -2.26
C GLU A 9 -3.67 16.92 -1.18
N LYS A 10 -2.84 17.89 -1.59
CA LYS A 10 -2.12 18.78 -0.66
C LYS A 10 -3.03 19.70 0.15
N LEU A 11 -4.21 20.05 -0.39
CA LEU A 11 -5.21 20.88 0.29
C LEU A 11 -6.16 20.06 1.17
N GLY A 12 -6.00 18.73 1.23
CA GLY A 12 -6.91 17.84 1.96
C GLY A 12 -8.29 17.69 1.32
N GLN A 13 -8.43 18.07 0.04
CA GLN A 13 -9.65 17.91 -0.74
C GLN A 13 -9.66 16.51 -1.38
N TRP A 14 -9.79 15.50 -0.52
CA TRP A 14 -9.56 14.10 -0.88
C TRP A 14 -10.57 13.56 -1.88
N GLU A 15 -11.84 13.98 -1.83
CA GLU A 15 -12.86 13.57 -2.80
C GLU A 15 -12.55 14.07 -4.21
N THR A 16 -12.18 15.35 -4.33
CA THR A 16 -11.82 15.95 -5.63
C THR A 16 -10.51 15.35 -6.16
N ALA A 17 -9.52 15.13 -5.28
CA ALA A 17 -8.29 14.46 -5.66
C ALA A 17 -8.56 13.04 -6.20
N LEU A 18 -9.43 12.28 -5.52
CA LEU A 18 -9.81 10.94 -5.92
C LEU A 18 -10.48 10.92 -7.30
N GLN A 19 -11.43 11.83 -7.54
CA GLN A 19 -12.11 11.97 -8.83
C GLN A 19 -11.12 12.27 -9.96
N ASN A 20 -10.17 13.17 -9.72
CA ASN A 20 -9.13 13.51 -10.70
C ASN A 20 -8.25 12.29 -11.00
N TYR A 21 -7.80 11.55 -9.98
CA TYR A 21 -6.99 10.35 -10.20
C TYR A 21 -7.74 9.22 -10.90
N GLU A 22 -9.03 9.03 -10.60
CA GLU A 22 -9.88 8.05 -11.32
C GLU A 22 -10.03 8.45 -12.80
N THR A 23 -10.22 9.74 -13.08
CA THR A 23 -10.33 10.28 -14.44
C THR A 23 -9.01 10.16 -15.19
N GLU A 24 -7.92 10.66 -14.64
CA GLU A 24 -6.56 10.62 -15.22
C GLU A 24 -6.13 9.17 -15.52
N MET A 25 -6.42 8.22 -14.62
CA MET A 25 -6.08 6.81 -14.85
C MET A 25 -6.90 6.19 -16.01
N SER A 26 -8.10 6.71 -16.28
CA SER A 26 -8.97 6.21 -17.37
C SER A 26 -8.68 6.84 -18.73
N THR A 27 -8.13 8.06 -18.76
CA THR A 27 -7.88 8.82 -19.99
C THR A 27 -6.47 8.65 -20.53
N LEU A 28 -5.51 8.29 -19.69
CA LEU A 28 -4.11 8.14 -20.08
C LEU A 28 -3.86 6.74 -20.69
N GLU A 29 -3.81 6.69 -22.02
CA GLU A 29 -3.30 5.55 -22.77
C GLU A 29 -1.76 5.50 -22.68
N ASN A 30 -1.18 4.30 -22.60
CA ASN A 30 0.28 4.06 -22.57
C ASN A 30 1.05 4.63 -21.37
N LEU A 31 0.50 4.55 -20.16
CA LEU A 31 1.22 4.85 -18.93
C LEU A 31 2.42 3.91 -18.71
N SER A 32 3.55 4.48 -18.28
CA SER A 32 4.66 3.68 -17.76
C SER A 32 4.19 2.89 -16.52
N GLU A 33 4.87 1.78 -16.21
CA GLU A 33 4.55 0.99 -15.00
C GLU A 33 4.62 1.88 -13.74
N THR A 34 5.64 2.72 -13.68
CA THR A 34 5.90 3.62 -12.56
C THR A 34 4.81 4.67 -12.38
N ASP A 35 4.33 5.29 -13.47
CA ASP A 35 3.23 6.27 -13.40
C ASP A 35 1.91 5.60 -13.00
N MET A 36 1.63 4.42 -13.56
CA MET A 36 0.46 3.63 -13.22
C MET A 36 0.44 3.25 -11.73
N LEU A 37 1.59 2.87 -11.17
CA LEU A 37 1.75 2.62 -9.74
C LEU A 37 1.58 3.90 -8.91
N ASP A 38 2.09 5.05 -9.36
CA ASP A 38 1.93 6.34 -8.66
C ASP A 38 0.45 6.75 -8.58
N TYR A 39 -0.28 6.70 -9.70
CA TYR A 39 -1.71 7.01 -9.73
C TYR A 39 -2.51 6.06 -8.84
N LYS A 40 -2.24 4.75 -8.92
CA LYS A 40 -2.93 3.76 -8.09
C LYS A 40 -2.67 4.01 -6.60
N LEU A 41 -1.42 4.27 -6.22
CA LEU A 41 -1.06 4.56 -4.84
C LEU A 41 -1.79 5.81 -4.32
N ARG A 42 -1.88 6.86 -5.12
CA ARG A 42 -2.60 8.10 -4.76
C ARG A 42 -4.11 7.88 -4.64
N GLN A 43 -4.70 7.13 -5.56
CA GLN A 43 -6.11 6.72 -5.48
C GLN A 43 -6.38 6.00 -4.14
N MET A 44 -5.56 5.02 -3.81
CA MET A 44 -5.69 4.26 -2.56
C MET A 44 -5.50 5.13 -1.32
N ARG A 45 -4.55 6.08 -1.34
CA ARG A 45 -4.34 7.03 -0.24
C ARG A 45 -5.55 7.93 -0.02
N CYS A 46 -6.18 8.43 -1.08
CA CYS A 46 -7.40 9.23 -0.94
C CYS A 46 -8.53 8.41 -0.31
N LEU A 47 -8.69 7.15 -0.72
CA LEU A 47 -9.67 6.24 -0.11
C LEU A 47 -9.38 5.97 1.37
N GLU A 48 -8.11 5.88 1.76
CA GLU A 48 -7.68 5.71 3.16
C GLU A 48 -8.06 6.93 4.00
N GLN A 49 -7.80 8.15 3.52
CA GLN A 49 -8.14 9.38 4.24
C GLN A 49 -9.66 9.63 4.33
N LEU A 50 -10.41 9.11 3.37
CA LEU A 50 -11.87 9.13 3.38
C LEU A 50 -12.49 7.99 4.21
N PHE A 51 -11.67 7.14 4.85
CA PHE A 51 -12.08 5.96 5.61
C PHE A 51 -12.94 4.97 4.79
N GLN A 52 -12.79 4.96 3.46
CA GLN A 52 -13.54 4.09 2.54
C GLN A 52 -12.88 2.71 2.40
N TRP A 53 -12.63 2.05 3.54
CA TRP A 53 -11.83 0.82 3.62
C TRP A 53 -12.35 -0.34 2.77
N ARG A 54 -13.68 -0.48 2.64
CA ARG A 54 -14.29 -1.51 1.78
C ARG A 54 -13.94 -1.29 0.31
N LYS A 55 -14.19 -0.07 -0.20
CA LYS A 55 -13.83 0.32 -1.58
C LYS A 55 -12.32 0.21 -1.79
N LEU A 56 -11.51 0.60 -0.81
CA LEU A 56 -10.05 0.44 -0.86
C LEU A 56 -9.65 -1.04 -1.01
N ASN A 57 -10.24 -1.92 -0.23
CA ASN A 57 -9.94 -3.36 -0.25
C ASN A 57 -10.31 -4.01 -1.60
N GLU A 58 -11.41 -3.57 -2.21
CA GLU A 58 -11.84 -3.98 -3.56
C GLU A 58 -10.87 -3.48 -4.64
N VAL A 59 -10.55 -2.19 -4.64
CA VAL A 59 -9.59 -1.58 -5.59
C VAL A 59 -8.21 -2.22 -5.46
N ALA A 60 -7.77 -2.50 -4.24
CA ALA A 60 -6.53 -3.20 -3.98
C ALA A 60 -6.58 -4.62 -4.56
N SER A 61 -7.62 -5.42 -4.25
CA SER A 61 -7.80 -6.77 -4.80
C SER A 61 -7.71 -6.80 -6.32
N GLU A 62 -8.45 -5.89 -6.98
CA GLU A 62 -8.49 -5.83 -8.44
C GLU A 62 -7.14 -5.47 -9.04
N PHE A 63 -6.37 -4.62 -8.35
CA PHE A 63 -5.03 -4.26 -8.78
C PHE A 63 -4.04 -5.43 -8.57
N LEU A 64 -4.07 -6.07 -7.40
CA LEU A 64 -3.16 -7.17 -7.05
C LEU A 64 -3.42 -8.45 -7.88
N SER A 65 -4.67 -8.69 -8.31
CA SER A 65 -5.03 -9.89 -9.10
C SER A 65 -4.46 -9.87 -10.52
N LYS A 66 -4.10 -8.69 -11.03
CA LYS A 66 -3.43 -8.49 -12.32
C LYS A 66 -1.95 -8.85 -12.16
N LYS A 67 -1.70 -10.17 -12.10
CA LYS A 67 -0.47 -10.88 -11.69
C LYS A 67 0.86 -10.36 -12.27
N SER A 68 0.86 -9.71 -13.43
CA SER A 68 2.09 -9.17 -14.04
C SER A 68 2.62 -7.88 -13.39
N LYS A 69 1.88 -7.26 -12.45
CA LYS A 69 2.19 -5.89 -11.98
C LYS A 69 3.00 -5.82 -10.70
N ILE A 70 3.18 -6.92 -9.98
CA ILE A 70 3.72 -6.88 -8.59
C ILE A 70 4.84 -7.87 -8.34
N ASP A 71 4.76 -9.07 -8.92
CA ASP A 71 5.71 -10.15 -8.63
C ASP A 71 6.98 -10.06 -9.51
N ASP A 72 6.98 -9.24 -10.57
CA ASP A 72 8.18 -8.97 -11.38
C ASP A 72 9.08 -7.94 -10.69
N TYR A 73 10.26 -8.39 -10.26
CA TYR A 73 11.39 -7.53 -9.92
C TYR A 73 11.83 -6.84 -11.22
N SER A 74 11.29 -5.66 -11.49
CA SER A 74 11.52 -4.93 -12.74
C SER A 74 12.94 -4.34 -12.84
N GLY A 75 13.80 -4.54 -11.84
CA GLY A 75 15.10 -3.88 -11.71
C GLY A 75 14.99 -2.38 -11.41
N ASP A 76 13.81 -1.78 -11.59
CA ASP A 76 13.50 -0.41 -11.24
C ASP A 76 13.19 -0.30 -9.73
N ARG A 77 14.10 0.38 -9.03
CA ARG A 77 13.99 0.66 -7.60
C ARG A 77 12.74 1.49 -7.28
N GLU A 78 12.41 2.46 -8.12
CA GLU A 78 11.28 3.37 -7.92
C GLU A 78 9.93 2.64 -8.05
N ALA A 79 9.81 1.76 -9.03
CA ALA A 79 8.64 0.89 -9.17
C ALA A 79 8.51 -0.06 -7.97
N THR A 80 9.63 -0.65 -7.53
CA THR A 80 9.66 -1.55 -6.36
C THR A 80 9.20 -0.85 -5.08
N GLU A 81 9.66 0.37 -4.83
CA GLU A 81 9.24 1.17 -3.68
C GLU A 81 7.74 1.50 -3.73
N ARG A 82 7.19 1.86 -4.90
CA ARG A 82 5.75 2.11 -5.07
C ARG A 82 4.92 0.84 -4.85
N LYS A 83 5.36 -0.32 -5.37
CA LYS A 83 4.73 -1.63 -5.13
C LYS A 83 4.65 -1.95 -3.63
N GLN A 84 5.74 -1.74 -2.90
CA GLN A 84 5.78 -1.94 -1.45
C GLN A 84 4.76 -1.06 -0.72
N LYS A 85 4.65 0.24 -1.08
CA LYS A 85 3.63 1.13 -0.50
C LYS A 85 2.20 0.68 -0.82
N ILE A 86 1.92 0.23 -2.04
CA ILE A 86 0.61 -0.32 -2.42
C ILE A 86 0.28 -1.55 -1.57
N LEU A 87 1.23 -2.47 -1.39
CA LEU A 87 1.06 -3.66 -0.55
C LEU A 87 0.77 -3.27 0.91
N GLN A 88 1.43 -2.24 1.45
CA GLN A 88 1.18 -1.76 2.82
C GLN A 88 -0.26 -1.26 2.98
N VAL A 89 -0.74 -0.42 2.07
CA VAL A 89 -2.11 0.11 2.13
C VAL A 89 -3.13 -1.02 1.92
N ALA A 90 -2.85 -1.94 0.99
CA ALA A 90 -3.70 -3.11 0.74
C ALA A 90 -3.80 -4.05 1.96
N ALA A 91 -2.69 -4.25 2.68
CA ALA A 91 -2.68 -5.06 3.91
C ALA A 91 -3.52 -4.40 5.01
N ARG A 92 -3.43 -3.08 5.19
CA ARG A 92 -4.31 -2.34 6.11
C ARG A 92 -5.78 -2.46 5.73
N ALA A 93 -6.10 -2.34 4.43
CA ALA A 93 -7.46 -2.56 3.94
C ALA A 93 -7.99 -3.96 4.30
N ALA A 94 -7.20 -5.00 4.00
CA ALA A 94 -7.57 -6.38 4.29
C ALA A 94 -7.74 -6.62 5.80
N TRP A 95 -6.90 -6.00 6.63
CA TRP A 95 -7.03 -6.02 8.08
C TRP A 95 -8.37 -5.40 8.54
N THR A 96 -8.69 -4.19 8.06
CA THR A 96 -9.95 -3.51 8.43
C THR A 96 -11.19 -4.26 7.95
N ALA A 97 -11.09 -5.00 6.84
CA ALA A 97 -12.14 -5.87 6.33
C ALA A 97 -12.22 -7.24 7.03
N GLN A 98 -11.35 -7.52 8.00
CA GLN A 98 -11.19 -8.81 8.69
C GLN A 98 -10.86 -9.99 7.76
N GLU A 99 -10.31 -9.71 6.57
CA GLU A 99 -9.88 -10.72 5.59
C GLU A 99 -8.46 -11.23 5.94
N TRP A 100 -8.32 -11.90 7.08
CA TRP A 100 -7.03 -12.29 7.66
C TRP A 100 -6.13 -13.13 6.74
N LYS A 101 -6.72 -14.08 5.98
CA LYS A 101 -5.98 -14.88 5.00
C LYS A 101 -5.36 -14.00 3.91
N LYS A 102 -6.11 -13.02 3.42
CA LYS A 102 -5.65 -12.06 2.41
C LYS A 102 -4.58 -11.14 3.00
N MET A 103 -4.79 -10.63 4.20
CA MET A 103 -3.80 -9.83 4.91
C MET A 103 -2.48 -10.59 5.04
N SER A 104 -2.50 -11.83 5.53
CA SER A 104 -1.30 -12.69 5.64
C SER A 104 -0.58 -12.84 4.30
N ASN A 105 -1.31 -13.18 3.23
CA ASN A 105 -0.76 -13.30 1.87
C ASN A 105 -0.15 -12.00 1.32
N ILE A 106 -0.71 -10.83 1.65
CA ILE A 106 -0.15 -9.54 1.23
C ILE A 106 1.10 -9.21 2.07
N THR A 107 1.03 -9.41 3.38
CA THR A 107 2.13 -9.10 4.30
C THR A 107 3.37 -9.94 4.06
N SER A 108 3.23 -11.19 3.59
CA SER A 108 4.37 -12.02 3.23
C SER A 108 5.21 -11.45 2.07
N LYS A 109 4.60 -10.62 1.21
CA LYS A 109 5.27 -9.90 0.11
C LYS A 109 5.93 -8.58 0.51
N LEU A 110 5.66 -8.08 1.72
CA LEU A 110 6.26 -6.83 2.20
C LEU A 110 7.72 -7.03 2.58
N ASN A 111 8.57 -6.02 2.46
CA ASN A 111 9.91 -6.09 3.02
C ASN A 111 9.86 -6.09 4.56
N GLU A 112 10.22 -7.21 5.19
CA GLU A 112 10.24 -7.38 6.65
C GLU A 112 11.27 -6.52 7.40
N ASN A 113 12.20 -5.88 6.69
CA ASN A 113 13.19 -4.96 7.27
C ASN A 113 12.67 -3.51 7.37
N THR A 114 11.46 -3.25 6.87
CA THR A 114 10.79 -1.95 7.03
C THR A 114 9.93 -1.94 8.28
N VAL A 115 9.75 -0.76 8.88
CA VAL A 115 8.88 -0.52 10.03
C VAL A 115 7.49 -1.12 9.80
N GLU A 116 6.84 -0.73 8.69
CA GLU A 116 5.50 -1.22 8.35
C GLU A 116 5.48 -2.71 8.05
N GLY A 117 6.50 -3.23 7.37
CA GLY A 117 6.57 -4.65 7.01
C GLY A 117 6.77 -5.57 8.21
N ALA A 118 7.52 -5.13 9.22
CA ALA A 118 7.67 -5.83 10.49
C ALA A 118 6.38 -5.69 11.33
N PHE A 119 5.84 -4.49 11.46
CA PHE A 119 4.60 -4.23 12.20
C PHE A 119 3.42 -5.07 11.69
N LEU A 120 3.14 -5.06 10.39
CA LEU A 120 2.01 -5.79 9.82
C LEU A 120 2.17 -7.31 9.96
N ARG A 121 3.41 -7.84 9.92
CA ARG A 121 3.69 -9.25 10.22
C ARG A 121 3.49 -9.58 11.69
N ALA A 122 3.85 -8.68 12.61
CA ALA A 122 3.59 -8.86 14.03
C ALA A 122 2.08 -9.00 14.30
N VAL A 123 1.25 -8.17 13.65
CA VAL A 123 -0.22 -8.25 13.75
C VAL A 123 -0.75 -9.60 13.29
N VAL A 124 -0.25 -10.11 12.15
CA VAL A 124 -0.62 -11.45 11.65
C VAL A 124 -0.18 -12.55 12.63
N ALA A 125 1.04 -12.48 13.15
CA ALA A 125 1.55 -13.45 14.11
C ALA A 125 0.74 -13.47 15.42
N VAL A 126 0.32 -12.30 15.93
CA VAL A 126 -0.62 -12.22 17.07
C VAL A 126 -1.95 -12.88 16.75
N LYS A 127 -2.49 -12.66 15.54
CA LYS A 127 -3.75 -13.28 15.12
C LYS A 127 -3.67 -14.81 15.03
N GLU A 128 -2.49 -15.34 14.77
CA GLU A 128 -2.18 -16.78 14.67
C GLU A 128 -1.70 -17.38 16.01
N ASP A 129 -1.79 -16.64 17.12
CA ASP A 129 -1.31 -17.04 18.46
C ASP A 129 0.20 -17.37 18.52
N ASN A 130 0.98 -16.88 17.56
CA ASN A 130 2.44 -17.02 17.51
C ASN A 130 3.13 -15.82 18.15
N TYR A 131 2.95 -15.68 19.46
CA TYR A 131 3.52 -14.59 20.25
C TYR A 131 5.05 -14.47 20.18
N PRO A 132 5.84 -15.56 20.16
CA PRO A 132 7.30 -15.46 20.02
C PRO A 132 7.73 -14.78 18.70
N GLN A 133 7.08 -15.11 17.59
CA GLN A 133 7.35 -14.46 16.30
C GLN A 133 6.86 -13.01 16.29
N ALA A 134 5.70 -12.73 16.89
CA ALA A 134 5.21 -11.36 17.01
C ALA A 134 6.21 -10.44 17.75
N ILE A 135 6.77 -10.90 18.87
CA ILE A 135 7.78 -10.16 19.64
C ILE A 135 9.05 -9.93 18.81
N ASN A 136 9.49 -10.93 18.03
CA ASN A 136 10.64 -10.77 17.15
C ASN A 136 10.42 -9.63 16.13
N TYR A 137 9.26 -9.61 15.48
CA TYR A 137 8.92 -8.53 14.55
C TYR A 137 8.77 -7.16 15.22
N ILE A 138 8.22 -7.10 16.44
CA ILE A 138 8.14 -5.85 17.21
C ILE A 138 9.54 -5.32 17.53
N ASN A 139 10.44 -6.17 18.01
CA ASN A 139 11.81 -5.78 18.32
C ASN A 139 12.59 -5.35 17.06
N LYS A 140 12.35 -6.02 15.94
CA LYS A 140 12.94 -5.67 14.64
C LYS A 140 12.50 -4.28 14.18
N ASN A 141 11.23 -3.93 14.40
CA ASN A 141 10.71 -2.61 14.10
C ASN A 141 11.48 -1.53 14.90
N HIS A 142 11.61 -1.70 16.22
CA HIS A 142 12.35 -0.77 17.08
C HIS A 142 13.81 -0.54 16.65
N MET A 143 14.52 -1.60 16.22
CA MET A 143 15.90 -1.47 15.75
C MET A 143 16.01 -0.72 14.40
N SER A 144 15.00 -0.82 13.55
CA SER A 144 15.00 -0.11 12.26
C SER A 144 14.89 1.41 12.42
N GLU A 145 14.13 1.91 13.41
CA GLU A 145 14.01 3.35 13.69
C GLU A 145 15.32 3.98 14.16
N HIS A 146 16.10 3.26 14.98
CA HIS A 146 17.39 3.75 15.50
C HIS A 146 18.49 3.81 14.44
N THR A 147 18.38 3.03 13.35
CA THR A 147 19.42 2.99 12.30
C THR A 147 19.28 4.14 11.29
N VAL A 148 18.09 4.78 11.20
CA VAL A 148 17.83 5.90 10.26
C VAL A 148 18.25 7.26 10.86
N GLN A 149 18.65 7.32 12.13
CA GLN A 149 19.07 8.56 12.82
C GLN A 149 20.59 8.83 12.82
N LEU A 150 21.37 8.11 12.01
CA LEU A 150 22.82 8.33 11.81
C LEU A 150 23.14 8.60 10.34
#